data_AF-A0A090TFV0-F1
#
_entry.id   AF-A0A090TFV0-F1
#
_cell.length_a   1.000
_cell.length_b   1.000
_cell.length_c   1.000
_cell.angle_alpha   90.00
_cell.angle_beta   90.00
_cell.angle_gamma   90.00
#
_symmetry.space_group_name_H-M   'P 1'
#
loop_
_entity.id
_entity.type
_entity.pdbx_description
1 polymer ?
#
loop_
_entity_poly.entity_id
_entity_poly.type
_entity_poly.pdbx_seq_one_letter_code
_entity_poly.pdbx_strand_id
1 'polypeptide(L)' 'MELYDIEQVFICEQSLQRYHLAEEELLISAQIVSASAIADELNQCHKVLTF' A
#
# COMPACT_ATOMS: atom_id res chain seq x y z
N MET A 1 -3.32 4.93 18.67
CA MET A 1 -3.22 6.17 17.89
C MET A 1 -4.25 6.07 16.78
N GLU A 2 -5.49 6.50 17.03
CA GLU A 2 -6.56 6.59 16.01
C GLU A 2 -6.32 7.85 15.17
N LEU A 3 -5.22 7.87 14.44
CA LEU A 3 -4.87 8.97 13.55
C LEU A 3 -5.31 8.60 12.14
N TYR A 4 -6.51 9.07 11.82
CA TYR A 4 -7.22 8.99 10.53
C TYR A 4 -7.74 7.58 10.18
N ASP A 5 -9.03 7.50 9.87
CA ASP A 5 -9.73 6.30 9.38
C ASP A 5 -9.28 5.93 7.94
N ILE A 6 -7.97 5.86 7.71
CA ILE A 6 -7.38 5.41 6.45
C ILE A 6 -7.28 3.89 6.55
N GLU A 7 -8.37 3.22 6.17
CA GLU A 7 -8.49 1.77 6.24
C GLU A 7 -7.83 1.06 5.03
N GLN A 8 -7.78 1.75 3.89
CA GLN A 8 -7.31 1.20 2.61
C GLN A 8 -5.86 1.63 2.34
N VAL A 9 -4.93 0.95 3.01
CA VAL A 9 -3.49 1.14 2.82
C VAL A 9 -2.94 -0.09 2.09
N PHE A 10 -2.26 0.14 0.96
CA PHE A 10 -1.71 -0.91 0.13
C PHE A 10 -0.20 -0.77 -0.01
N ILE A 11 0.52 -1.89 -0.03
CA ILE A 11 1.95 -1.96 -0.31
C ILE A 11 2.21 -2.92 -1.46
N CYS A 12 3.07 -2.51 -2.40
CA CYS A 12 3.49 -3.37 -3.50
C CYS A 12 4.44 -4.46 -3.00
N GLU A 13 4.04 -5.72 -3.14
CA GLU A 13 4.84 -6.89 -2.77
C GLU A 13 6.23 -6.87 -3.42
N GLN A 14 6.30 -6.57 -4.71
CA GLN A 14 7.55 -6.54 -5.47
C GLN A 14 8.52 -5.48 -4.94
N SER A 15 8.00 -4.34 -4.49
CA SER A 15 8.80 -3.29 -3.86
C SER A 15 9.29 -3.75 -2.49
N LEU A 16 8.41 -4.34 -1.67
CA LEU A 16 8.75 -4.84 -0.34
C LEU A 16 9.89 -5.86 -0.40
N GLN A 17 9.79 -6.82 -1.33
CA GLN A 17 10.85 -7.81 -1.61
C GLN A 17 12.15 -7.14 -2.10
N ARG A 18 12.06 -6.17 -3.02
CA ARG A 18 13.23 -5.46 -3.55
C ARG A 18 14.01 -4.74 -2.45
N TYR A 19 13.32 -4.17 -1.48
CA TYR A 19 13.92 -3.47 -0.34
C TYR A 19 14.23 -4.39 0.85
N HIS A 20 13.93 -5.69 0.74
CA HIS A 20 14.13 -6.69 1.80
C HIS A 20 13.44 -6.30 3.12
N LEU A 21 12.27 -5.66 3.02
CA LEU A 21 11.47 -5.26 4.17
C LEU A 21 10.53 -6.41 4.56
N ALA A 22 10.37 -6.63 5.85
CA ALA A 22 9.39 -7.54 6.40
C ALA A 22 8.13 -6.77 6.85
N GLU A 23 7.00 -7.47 6.96
CA GLU A 23 5.72 -6.84 7.36
C GLU A 23 5.78 -6.30 8.79
N GLU A 24 6.54 -6.96 9.68
CA GLU A 24 6.71 -6.56 11.08
C GLU A 24 7.53 -5.28 11.24
N GLU A 25 8.26 -4.86 10.20
CA GLU A 25 9.03 -3.62 10.17
C GLU A 25 8.17 -2.40 9.77
N LEU A 26 6.90 -2.64 9.38
CA LEU A 26 6.00 -1.59 8.95
C LEU A 26 5.40 -0.83 10.15
N LEU A 27 5.49 0.51 10.09
CA LEU A 27 4.91 1.39 11.10
C LEU A 27 3.38 1.49 11.01
N ILE A 28 2.81 1.11 9.87
CA ILE A 28 1.37 1.14 9.60
C ILE A 28 0.94 -0.23 9.07
N SER A 29 -0.25 -0.66 9.49
CA SER A 29 -0.87 -1.85 8.91
C SER A 29 -1.26 -1.55 7.47
N ALA A 30 -0.91 -2.45 6.56
CA ALA A 30 -1.20 -2.31 5.15
C ALA A 30 -1.42 -3.68 4.52
N GLN A 31 -2.20 -3.72 3.45
CA GLN A 31 -2.40 -4.92 2.65
C GLN A 31 -1.27 -5.04 1.63
N ILE A 32 -0.51 -6.13 1.71
CA ILE A 32 0.51 -6.46 0.71
C ILE A 32 -0.19 -7.03 -0.52
N VAL A 33 -0.01 -6.39 -1.67
CA VAL A 33 -0.69 -6.70 -2.92
C VAL A 33 0.28 -6.72 -4.10
N SER A 34 -0.12 -7.39 -5.18
CA SER A 34 0.66 -7.41 -6.41
C SER A 34 0.63 -6.03 -7.11
N ALA A 35 1.59 -5.80 -8.01
CA ALA A 35 1.61 -4.57 -8.80
C ALA A 35 0.35 -4.41 -9.68
N SER A 36 -0.25 -5.51 -10.16
CA SER A 36 -1.49 -5.45 -10.93
C SER A 36 -2.68 -5.03 -10.06
N ALA A 37 -2.77 -5.55 -8.83
CA ALA A 37 -3.83 -5.17 -7.90
C ALA A 37 -3.75 -3.68 -7.51
N ILE A 38 -2.54 -3.13 -7.35
CA ILE A 38 -2.38 -1.67 -7.15
C ILE A 38 -2.91 -0.89 -8.34
N ALA A 39 -2.62 -1.34 -9.57
CA ALA A 39 -3.14 -0.68 -10.76
C ALA A 39 -4.68 -0.72 -10.81
N ASP A 40 -5.29 -1.84 -10.41
CA ASP A 40 -6.74 -1.99 -10.33
C ASP A 40 -7.36 -1.05 -9.30
N GLU A 41 -6.74 -0.87 -8.13
CA GLU A 41 -7.18 0.10 -7.11
C GLU A 41 -7.03 1.56 -7.59
N LEU A 42 -5.91 1.89 -8.22
CA LEU A 42 -5.69 3.23 -8.77
C LEU A 42 -6.69 3.57 -9.88
N ASN A 43 -7.10 2.60 -10.69
CA ASN A 43 -8.11 2.79 -11.74
C ASN A 43 -9.51 3.10 -11.18
N GLN A 44 -9.80 2.70 -9.94
CA GLN A 44 -11.07 3.02 -9.28
C GLN A 44 -11.08 4.43 -8.66
N CYS A 45 -9.91 5.05 -8.52
CA CYS A 45 -9.79 6.37 -7.93
C CYS A 45 -10.20 7.47 -8.92
N HIS A 46 -11.05 8.39 -8.49
CA HIS A 46 -11.39 9.57 -9.29
C HIS A 46 -10.19 10.51 -9.52
N LYS A 47 -9.25 10.52 -8.57
CA LYS A 47 -8.06 11.35 -8.61
C LYS A 47 -6.90 10.63 -7.93
N VAL A 48 -5.73 10.66 -8.58
CA VAL A 48 -4.47 10.17 -8.01
C VAL A 48 -3.60 11.38 -7.67
N LEU A 49 -3.14 11.45 -6.42
CA LEU A 49 -2.15 12.42 -5.97
C LEU A 49 -0.84 11.65 -5.75
N THR A 50 0.22 12.07 -6.43
CA THR A 50 1.55 11.43 -6.32
C THR A 50 2.47 12.30 -5.49
N PHE A 51 3.21 11.67 -4.56
CA PHE A 51 4.18 12.30 -3.67
C PHE A 51 5.54 11.63 -3.81
#